data_AF-A0A7R8X216-F1
#
_entry.id   AF-A0A7R8X216-F1
#
_cell.length_a   1.000
_cell.length_b   1.000
_cell.length_c   1.000
_cell.angle_alpha   90.00
_cell.angle_beta   90.00
_cell.angle_gamma   90.00
#
_symmetry.space_group_name_H-M   'P 1'
#
loop_
_entity.id
_entity.type
_entity.pdbx_description
1 polymer ?
#
loop_
_entity_poly.entity_id
_entity_poly.type
_entity_poly.pdbx_seq_one_letter_code
_entity_poly.pdbx_strand_id
1 'polypeptide(L)'
;MKRCSRWSGHPHQEQIEPGPLVKALLSLKDVLSSAASIKDVDPVTLIDPFLSIVRSEDTSGPVTGLALGSLKKFLCYGLFDLHHESSGTVVELIADTVTHARFIGTDSASDEAVLMKIIQVLHTLVMTPNGTLMSNSVLCEV
;
A
#
# COMPACT_ATOMS: atom_id res chain seq x y z
N MET A 1 -55.27 20.83 24.09
CA MET A 1 -55.33 20.25 22.73
C MET A 1 -54.14 20.83 21.96
N LYS A 2 -53.18 20.13 21.37
CA LYS A 2 -53.06 18.76 20.85
C LYS A 2 -51.61 18.25 21.05
N ARG A 3 -51.51 16.93 21.11
CA ARG A 3 -50.33 16.09 21.32
C ARG A 3 -49.43 16.03 20.06
N CYS A 4 -48.12 15.88 20.32
CA CYS A 4 -47.13 15.00 19.67
C CYS A 4 -47.02 14.98 18.13
N SER A 5 -45.80 15.18 17.64
CA SER A 5 -45.27 14.48 16.46
C SER A 5 -43.77 14.25 16.67
N ARG A 6 -43.45 13.25 17.51
CA ARG A 6 -42.12 12.62 17.55
C ARG A 6 -41.92 11.93 16.20
N TRP A 7 -41.21 12.58 15.30
CA TRP A 7 -40.63 11.91 14.14
C TRP A 7 -39.31 11.31 14.60
N SER A 8 -39.38 10.09 15.10
CA SER A 8 -38.25 9.16 15.07
C SER A 8 -38.06 8.74 13.62
N GLY A 9 -37.26 9.49 12.89
CA GLY A 9 -36.55 8.99 11.72
C GLY A 9 -35.12 8.78 12.14
N HIS A 10 -34.76 7.57 12.58
CA HIS A 10 -33.37 7.16 12.50
C HIS A 10 -33.01 7.27 11.02
N PRO A 11 -32.01 8.07 10.59
CA PRO A 11 -31.43 7.81 9.29
C PRO A 11 -30.95 6.37 9.38
N HIS A 12 -31.45 5.54 8.47
CA HIS A 12 -30.85 4.25 8.21
C HIS A 12 -29.39 4.58 7.91
N GLN A 13 -28.52 4.34 8.89
CA GLN A 13 -27.10 4.41 8.70
C GLN A 13 -26.82 3.22 7.78
N GLU A 14 -26.91 3.44 6.47
CA GLU A 14 -26.38 2.52 5.48
C GLU A 14 -24.99 2.20 5.98
N GLN A 15 -24.79 0.97 6.44
CA GLN A 15 -23.46 0.50 6.77
C GLN A 15 -22.71 0.55 5.45
N ILE A 16 -21.95 1.63 5.25
CA ILE A 16 -21.06 1.76 4.11
C ILE A 16 -20.07 0.62 4.27
N GLU A 17 -20.33 -0.45 3.55
CA GLU A 17 -19.45 -1.60 3.47
C GLU A 17 -18.07 -1.07 3.09
N PRO A 18 -17.02 -1.39 3.86
CA PRO A 18 -15.70 -0.85 3.58
C PRO A 18 -15.28 -1.27 2.17
N GLY A 19 -14.76 -0.32 1.40
CA GLY A 19 -14.25 -0.57 0.06
C GLY A 19 -13.16 -1.64 0.05
N PRO A 20 -12.84 -2.23 -1.11
CA PRO A 20 -11.91 -3.35 -1.23
C PRO A 20 -10.52 -3.04 -0.64
N LEU A 21 -10.00 -1.83 -0.83
CA LEU A 21 -8.71 -1.41 -0.27
C LEU A 21 -8.70 -1.38 1.27
N VAL A 22 -9.80 -0.91 1.86
CA VAL A 22 -9.96 -0.87 3.32
C VAL A 22 -10.09 -2.29 3.87
N LYS A 23 -10.85 -3.17 3.18
CA LYS A 23 -10.95 -4.59 3.53
C LYS A 23 -9.59 -5.29 3.48
N ALA A 24 -8.76 -5.01 2.47
CA ALA A 24 -7.41 -5.56 2.37
C ALA A 24 -6.52 -5.13 3.56
N LEU A 25 -6.55 -3.85 3.93
CA LEU A 25 -5.81 -3.35 5.11
C LEU A 25 -6.33 -3.95 6.42
N LEU A 26 -7.64 -4.11 6.57
CA LEU A 26 -8.24 -4.75 7.76
C LEU A 26 -7.85 -6.22 7.84
N SER A 27 -7.85 -6.95 6.72
CA SER A 27 -7.39 -8.33 6.67
C SER A 27 -5.92 -8.45 7.06
N LEU A 28 -5.05 -7.57 6.55
CA LEU A 28 -3.64 -7.53 6.96
C LEU A 28 -3.51 -7.23 8.46
N LYS A 29 -4.30 -6.31 9.00
CA LYS A 29 -4.32 -6.02 10.44
C LYS A 29 -4.67 -7.27 11.26
N ASP A 30 -5.66 -8.05 10.83
CA ASP A 30 -6.07 -9.27 11.54
C ASP A 30 -4.98 -10.36 11.48
N VAL A 31 -4.31 -10.51 10.33
CA VAL A 31 -3.13 -11.39 10.19
C VAL A 31 -2.01 -10.95 11.14
N LEU A 32 -1.67 -9.66 11.15
CA LEU A 32 -0.63 -9.11 12.04
C LEU A 32 -0.99 -9.23 13.52
N SER A 33 -2.27 -9.16 13.86
CA SER A 33 -2.74 -9.27 15.25
C SER A 33 -2.71 -10.70 15.77
N SER A 34 -2.74 -11.69 14.88
CA SER A 34 -2.71 -13.12 15.22
C SER A 34 -1.31 -13.75 15.12
N ALA A 35 -0.39 -13.10 14.40
CA ALA A 35 0.98 -13.56 14.26
C ALA A 35 1.79 -13.37 15.57
N ALA A 36 2.61 -14.37 15.90
CA ALA A 36 3.53 -14.29 17.04
C ALA A 36 4.75 -13.40 16.73
N SER A 37 5.22 -13.45 15.48
CA SER A 37 6.28 -12.61 14.94
C SER A 37 5.94 -12.16 13.53
N ILE A 38 6.39 -10.97 13.15
CA ILE A 38 6.22 -10.47 11.77
C ILE A 38 6.95 -11.34 10.74
N LYS A 39 7.97 -12.08 11.17
CA LYS A 39 8.72 -13.03 10.34
C LYS A 39 7.91 -14.28 9.97
N ASP A 40 6.82 -14.54 10.69
CA ASP A 40 5.95 -15.69 10.44
C ASP A 40 4.87 -15.36 9.38
N VAL A 41 4.77 -14.09 8.97
CA VAL A 41 3.81 -13.63 7.99
C VAL A 41 4.45 -13.66 6.60
N ASP A 42 3.73 -14.21 5.64
CA ASP A 42 4.15 -14.21 4.24
C ASP A 42 4.44 -12.77 3.77
N PRO A 43 5.66 -12.49 3.24
CA PRO A 43 6.05 -11.18 2.76
C PRO A 43 5.11 -10.56 1.71
N VAL A 44 4.52 -11.38 0.84
CA VAL A 44 3.59 -10.88 -0.18
C VAL A 44 2.29 -10.40 0.48
N THR A 45 1.79 -11.15 1.45
CA THR A 45 0.63 -10.75 2.28
C THR A 45 0.86 -9.42 3.00
N LEU A 46 2.10 -9.14 3.46
CA LEU A 46 2.43 -7.87 4.12
C LEU A 46 2.33 -6.65 3.19
N ILE A 47 2.68 -6.80 1.92
CA ILE A 47 2.78 -5.67 0.98
C ILE A 47 1.54 -5.48 0.10
N ASP A 48 0.80 -6.54 -0.19
CA ASP A 48 -0.28 -6.55 -1.18
C ASP A 48 -1.33 -5.43 -0.99
N PRO A 49 -1.80 -5.10 0.24
CA PRO A 49 -2.72 -3.99 0.45
C PRO A 49 -2.12 -2.64 0.04
N PHE A 50 -0.82 -2.44 0.24
CA PHE A 50 -0.13 -1.20 -0.14
C PHE A 50 0.10 -1.14 -1.65
N LEU A 51 0.43 -2.26 -2.28
CA LEU A 51 0.54 -2.34 -3.75
C LEU A 51 -0.82 -2.03 -4.40
N SER A 52 -1.90 -2.57 -3.85
CA SER A 52 -3.28 -2.32 -4.32
C SER A 52 -3.65 -0.84 -4.25
N ILE A 53 -3.24 -0.14 -3.18
CA ILE A 53 -3.45 1.30 -3.05
C ILE A 53 -2.65 2.07 -4.12
N VAL A 54 -1.40 1.70 -4.36
CA VAL A 54 -0.53 2.38 -5.33
C VAL A 54 -1.00 2.19 -6.79
N ARG A 55 -1.63 1.04 -7.11
CA ARG A 55 -2.19 0.79 -8.45
C ARG A 55 -3.59 1.37 -8.65
N SER A 56 -4.26 1.81 -7.59
CA SER A 56 -5.65 2.23 -7.66
C SER A 56 -5.79 3.63 -8.27
N GLU A 57 -6.55 3.72 -9.36
CA GLU A 57 -6.88 4.99 -10.03
C GLU A 57 -7.81 5.87 -9.19
N ASP A 58 -8.50 5.30 -8.20
CA ASP A 58 -9.46 5.99 -7.34
C ASP A 58 -8.85 6.53 -6.04
N THR A 59 -7.54 6.33 -5.86
CA THR A 59 -6.84 6.73 -4.63
C THR A 59 -6.25 8.13 -4.76
N SER A 60 -6.46 8.99 -3.76
CA SER A 60 -5.91 10.34 -3.75
C SER A 60 -4.39 10.35 -3.52
N GLY A 61 -3.71 11.35 -4.08
CA GLY A 61 -2.27 11.56 -3.90
C GLY A 61 -1.77 11.37 -2.46
N PRO A 62 -2.37 11.99 -1.43
CA PRO A 62 -1.91 11.80 -0.04
C PRO A 62 -1.97 10.35 0.45
N VAL A 63 -3.00 9.59 0.07
CA VAL A 63 -3.14 8.18 0.45
C VAL A 63 -2.12 7.32 -0.29
N THR A 64 -1.97 7.51 -1.60
CA THR A 64 -0.92 6.86 -2.41
C THR A 64 0.48 7.16 -1.84
N GLY A 65 0.74 8.41 -1.46
CA GLY A 65 2.00 8.84 -0.87
C GLY A 65 2.29 8.21 0.50
N LEU A 66 1.26 7.87 1.29
CA LEU A 66 1.42 7.09 2.52
C LEU A 66 1.76 5.64 2.21
N ALA A 67 1.09 5.01 1.23
CA ALA A 67 1.38 3.63 0.82
C ALA A 67 2.81 3.48 0.29
N LEU A 68 3.24 4.36 -0.61
CA LEU A 68 4.65 4.42 -1.08
C LEU A 68 5.63 4.62 0.08
N GLY A 69 5.27 5.48 1.04
CA GLY A 69 6.06 5.72 2.24
C GLY A 69 6.19 4.50 3.14
N SER A 70 5.21 3.59 3.15
CA SER A 70 5.28 2.31 3.88
C SER A 70 6.15 1.30 3.13
N LEU A 71 5.97 1.15 1.82
CA LEU A 71 6.80 0.27 0.98
C LEU A 71 8.30 0.61 1.11
N LYS A 72 8.64 1.91 1.04
CA LYS A 72 10.02 2.37 1.27
C LYS A 72 10.55 1.94 2.64
N LYS A 73 9.74 2.05 3.70
CA LYS A 73 10.16 1.66 5.06
C LYS A 73 10.37 0.15 5.16
N PHE A 74 9.52 -0.67 4.52
CA PHE A 74 9.71 -2.12 4.50
C PHE A 74 11.05 -2.51 3.88
N LEU A 75 11.42 -1.86 2.77
CA LEU A 75 12.73 -2.03 2.15
C LEU A 75 13.87 -1.56 3.06
N CYS A 76 13.79 -0.33 3.57
CA CYS A 76 14.86 0.25 4.39
C CYS A 76 15.07 -0.47 5.73
N TYR A 77 14.02 -1.05 6.30
CA TYR A 77 14.10 -1.77 7.58
C TYR A 77 14.49 -3.25 7.40
N GLY A 78 14.71 -3.71 6.17
CA GLY A 78 15.05 -5.10 5.91
C GLY A 78 13.96 -6.06 6.34
N LEU A 79 12.68 -5.68 6.13
CA LEU A 79 11.54 -6.52 6.51
C LEU A 79 11.50 -7.82 5.71
N PHE A 80 12.11 -7.82 4.52
CA PHE A 80 12.28 -8.98 3.66
C PHE A 80 13.73 -9.47 3.78
N ASP A 81 13.90 -10.66 4.34
CA ASP A 81 15.21 -11.31 4.44
C ASP A 81 15.69 -11.67 3.03
N LEU A 82 16.88 -11.20 2.63
CA LEU A 82 17.47 -11.45 1.31
C LEU A 82 17.65 -12.94 1.00
N HIS A 83 17.62 -13.80 2.01
CA HIS A 83 17.75 -15.25 1.86
C HIS A 83 16.41 -16.00 1.78
N HIS A 84 15.28 -15.32 1.95
CA HIS A 84 13.96 -15.93 1.84
C HIS A 84 13.59 -16.12 0.36
N GLU A 85 13.00 -17.27 0.02
CA GLU A 85 12.66 -17.64 -1.37
C GLU A 85 11.76 -16.63 -2.08
N SER A 86 10.88 -15.94 -1.33
CA SER A 86 9.93 -14.96 -1.88
C SER A 86 10.50 -13.53 -2.00
N SER A 87 11.73 -13.26 -1.56
CA SER A 87 12.26 -11.89 -1.52
C SER A 87 12.49 -11.29 -2.90
N GLY A 88 12.90 -12.09 -3.89
CA GLY A 88 12.96 -11.63 -5.29
C GLY A 88 11.59 -11.22 -5.81
N THR A 89 10.58 -12.08 -5.63
CA THR A 89 9.20 -11.82 -6.02
C THR A 89 8.65 -10.55 -5.38
N VAL A 90 8.91 -10.32 -4.10
CA VAL A 90 8.49 -9.09 -3.39
C VAL A 90 9.12 -7.85 -4.01
N VAL A 91 10.43 -7.88 -4.25
CA VAL A 91 11.15 -6.73 -4.82
C VAL A 91 10.64 -6.43 -6.23
N GLU A 92 10.42 -7.45 -7.06
CA GLU A 92 9.85 -7.29 -8.41
C GLU A 92 8.42 -6.76 -8.37
N LEU A 93 7.57 -7.25 -7.47
CA LEU A 93 6.20 -6.75 -7.29
C LEU A 93 6.18 -5.28 -6.89
N ILE A 94 7.07 -4.85 -5.99
CA ILE A 94 7.18 -3.44 -5.61
C ILE A 94 7.63 -2.60 -6.81
N ALA A 95 8.66 -3.03 -7.53
CA ALA A 95 9.19 -2.31 -8.69
C ALA A 95 8.13 -2.14 -9.79
N ASP A 96 7.46 -3.23 -10.17
CA ASP A 96 6.36 -3.22 -11.15
C ASP A 96 5.24 -2.28 -10.71
N THR A 97 4.79 -2.40 -9.45
CA THR A 97 3.70 -1.57 -8.92
C THR A 97 4.05 -0.09 -8.91
N VAL A 98 5.27 0.25 -8.49
CA VAL A 98 5.68 1.65 -8.31
C VAL A 98 5.94 2.32 -9.66
N THR A 99 6.45 1.59 -10.64
CA THR A 99 6.63 2.09 -12.03
C THR A 99 5.29 2.36 -12.70
N HIS A 100 4.27 1.58 -12.35
CA HIS A 100 2.90 1.73 -12.85
C HIS A 100 1.95 2.44 -11.89
N ALA A 101 2.48 3.22 -10.93
CA ALA A 101 1.67 3.88 -9.91
C ALA A 101 0.60 4.80 -10.52
N ARG A 102 -0.60 4.77 -9.95
CA ARG A 102 -1.74 5.61 -10.34
C ARG A 102 -2.31 6.31 -9.12
N PHE A 103 -2.77 7.54 -9.31
CA PHE A 103 -3.46 8.29 -8.27
C PHE A 103 -4.28 9.43 -8.88
N ILE A 104 -5.33 9.82 -8.18
CA ILE A 104 -6.10 11.02 -8.49
C ILE A 104 -5.26 12.23 -8.10
N GLY A 105 -4.94 13.06 -9.10
CA GLY A 105 -4.33 14.37 -8.87
C GLY A 105 -5.24 15.24 -8.02
N THR A 106 -4.72 15.74 -6.90
CA THR A 106 -5.51 16.60 -5.98
C THR A 106 -5.10 18.05 -6.10
N ASP A 107 -3.83 18.32 -5.93
CA ASP A 107 -3.19 19.63 -6.02
C ASP A 107 -1.72 19.42 -6.36
N SER A 108 -1.12 20.40 -7.04
CA SER A 108 0.24 20.25 -7.58
C SER A 108 1.30 19.90 -6.53
N ALA A 109 1.18 20.42 -5.30
CA ALA A 109 2.15 20.14 -4.25
C ALA A 109 2.05 18.70 -3.72
N SER A 110 0.83 18.19 -3.53
CA SER A 110 0.59 16.79 -3.20
C SER A 110 1.08 15.86 -4.31
N ASP A 111 0.77 16.17 -5.56
CA ASP A 111 1.13 15.34 -6.71
C ASP A 111 2.65 15.27 -6.89
N GLU A 112 3.36 16.40 -6.79
CA GLU A 112 4.83 16.45 -6.79
C GLU A 112 5.43 15.64 -5.63
N ALA A 113 4.84 15.71 -4.43
CA ALA A 113 5.30 14.93 -3.29
C ALA A 113 5.15 13.42 -3.52
N VAL A 114 4.08 12.98 -4.19
CA VAL A 114 3.88 11.58 -4.59
C VAL A 114 4.90 11.16 -5.64
N LEU A 115 5.12 11.96 -6.68
CA LEU A 115 6.14 11.70 -7.71
C LEU A 115 7.54 11.56 -7.10
N MET A 116 7.90 12.43 -6.16
CA MET A 116 9.18 12.31 -5.43
C MET A 116 9.26 11.03 -4.59
N LYS A 117 8.15 10.57 -4.00
CA LYS A 117 8.12 9.31 -3.26
C LYS A 117 8.28 8.10 -4.18
N ILE A 118 7.69 8.12 -5.37
CA ILE A 118 7.90 7.08 -6.41
C ILE A 118 9.40 6.97 -6.71
N ILE A 119 10.05 8.08 -7.06
CA ILE A 119 11.49 8.11 -7.36
C ILE A 119 12.31 7.59 -6.18
N GLN A 120 11.95 7.97 -4.94
CA GLN A 120 12.67 7.51 -3.76
C GLN A 120 12.53 6.00 -3.51
N VAL A 121 11.38 5.38 -3.83
CA VAL A 121 11.21 3.93 -3.71
C VAL A 121 12.06 3.23 -4.76
N LEU A 122 12.00 3.66 -6.02
CA LEU A 122 12.81 3.12 -7.11
C LEU A 122 14.31 3.23 -6.82
N HIS A 123 14.77 4.40 -6.36
CA HIS A 123 16.15 4.59 -5.93
C HIS A 123 16.54 3.63 -4.79
N THR A 124 15.67 3.44 -3.78
CA THR A 124 15.93 2.48 -2.71
C THR A 124 16.07 1.05 -3.25
N LEU A 125 15.22 0.64 -4.20
CA LEU A 125 15.32 -0.69 -4.81
C LEU A 125 16.68 -0.88 -5.49
N VAL A 126 17.15 0.09 -6.28
CA VAL A 126 18.43 -0.01 -7.00
C VAL A 126 19.65 0.08 -6.08
N MET A 127 19.59 0.89 -5.02
CA MET A 127 20.75 1.20 -4.18
C MET A 127 20.89 0.32 -2.93
N THR A 128 19.88 -0.48 -2.60
CA THR A 128 19.96 -1.43 -1.48
C THR A 128 20.38 -2.81 -1.95
N PRO A 129 20.90 -3.68 -1.06
CA PRO A 129 21.21 -5.07 -1.41
C PRO A 129 20.02 -5.82 -2.01
N ASN A 130 18.79 -5.42 -1.70
CA ASN A 130 17.56 -5.95 -2.29
C ASN A 130 17.53 -5.78 -3.82
N GLY A 131 18.21 -4.78 -4.39
CA GLY A 131 18.33 -4.57 -5.84
C GLY A 131 19.02 -5.70 -6.58
N THR A 132 19.89 -6.48 -5.91
CA THR A 132 20.51 -7.65 -6.55
C THR A 132 19.54 -8.81 -6.76
N LEU A 133 18.35 -8.75 -6.14
CA LEU A 133 17.28 -9.74 -6.31
C LEU A 133 16.39 -9.43 -7.52
N MET A 134 16.54 -8.26 -8.16
CA MET A 134 15.75 -7.88 -9.33
C MET A 134 16.27 -8.57 -10.58
N SER A 135 15.36 -9.10 -11.41
CA SER A 135 15.73 -9.52 -12.75
C SER A 135 16.15 -8.33 -13.62
N ASN A 136 17.03 -8.58 -14.60
CA ASN A 136 17.50 -7.56 -15.53
C ASN A 136 16.35 -6.88 -16.31
N SER A 137 15.26 -7.61 -16.56
CA SER A 137 14.08 -7.05 -17.23
C SER A 137 13.40 -5.96 -16.41
N VAL A 138 13.20 -6.22 -15.11
CA VAL A 138 12.58 -5.23 -14.21
C VAL A 138 13.55 -4.07 -13.97
N LEU A 139 14.85 -4.32 -13.88
CA LEU A 139 15.85 -3.26 -13.74
C LEU A 139 15.89 -2.30 -14.93
N CYS A 140 15.66 -2.78 -16.16
CA CYS A 140 15.61 -1.93 -17.35
C CYS A 140 14.34 -1.07 -17.44
N GLU A 141 13.28 -1.46 -16.74
CA GLU A 141 11.99 -0.77 -16.71
C GLU A 141 11.95 0.35 -15.65
N VAL A 142 12.78 0.22 -14.60
CA VAL A 142 13.00 1.19 -13.53
C VAL A 142 13.89 2.35 -13.99
#